data_AF-A0AA42YMS9-F1
#
_entry.id   AF-A0AA42YMS9-F1
#
_cell.length_a   1.000
_cell.length_b   1.000
_cell.length_c   1.000
_cell.angle_alpha   90.00
_cell.angle_beta   90.00
_cell.angle_gamma   90.00
#
_symmetry.space_group_name_H-M   'P 1'
#
loop_
_entity.id
_entity.type
_entity.pdbx_description
1 polymer ?
#
loop_
_entity_poly.entity_id
_entity_poly.type
_entity_poly.pdbx_seq_one_letter_code
_entity_poly.pdbx_strand_id
1 'polypeptide(L)' 'MIIKTENSELEISIGTDVYLGSKAAGQIFKKWDDIEDNQKVRLEILLKKVEELIFESEKMLLETRAMNNEGSNLIV' A
#
# COMPACT_ATOMS: atom_id res chain seq x y z
N MET A 1 -0.84 -4.84 6.04
CA MET A 1 0.20 -4.08 5.28
C MET A 1 -0.34 -2.68 5.10
N ILE A 2 0.44 -1.68 5.48
CA ILE A 2 0.00 -0.28 5.53
C ILE A 2 0.61 0.51 4.38
N ILE A 3 -0.21 1.20 3.59
CA ILE A 3 0.26 2.20 2.64
C ILE A 3 0.28 3.56 3.34
N LYS A 4 1.42 4.24 3.30
CA LYS A 4 1.61 5.55 3.93
C LYS A 4 2.03 6.58 2.91
N THR A 5 1.48 7.77 3.05
CA THR A 5 1.90 9.00 2.38
C THR A 5 2.30 10.01 3.45
N GLU A 6 2.75 11.20 3.05
CA GLU A 6 3.10 12.26 3.99
C GLU A 6 1.93 12.68 4.91
N ASN A 7 0.69 12.54 4.44
CA ASN A 7 -0.48 13.11 5.10
C ASN A 7 -1.50 12.07 5.58
N SER A 8 -1.39 10.84 5.12
CA SER A 8 -2.37 9.78 5.37
C SER A 8 -1.76 8.40 5.33
N GLU A 9 -2.40 7.48 6.04
CA GLU A 9 -2.09 6.06 6.07
C GLU A 9 -3.37 5.22 6.03
N LEU A 10 -3.32 4.10 5.31
CA LEU A 10 -4.46 3.21 5.11
C LEU A 10 -4.00 1.76 5.30
N GLU A 11 -4.75 1.02 6.10
CA GLU A 11 -4.65 -0.43 6.25
C GLU A 11 -6.03 -1.06 6.09
N ILE A 12 -6.11 -2.07 5.22
CA ILE A 12 -7.33 -2.83 4.94
C ILE A 12 -7.02 -4.30 5.20
N SER A 13 -7.62 -4.85 6.24
CA SER A 13 -7.53 -6.26 6.60
C SER A 13 -8.91 -6.89 6.38
N ILE A 14 -9.09 -7.58 5.24
CA ILE A 14 -10.37 -8.21 4.88
C ILE A 14 -10.77 -9.20 5.98
N GLY A 15 -12.03 -9.13 6.41
CA GLY A 15 -12.57 -9.99 7.47
C GLY A 15 -12.15 -9.62 8.89
N THR A 16 -11.37 -8.55 9.07
CA THR A 16 -10.88 -8.11 10.38
C THR A 16 -11.19 -6.62 10.59
N ASP A 17 -10.31 -5.74 10.14
CA ASP A 17 -10.38 -4.31 10.44
C ASP A 17 -9.91 -3.44 9.28
N VAL A 18 -10.40 -2.20 9.29
CA VAL A 18 -10.01 -1.14 8.36
C VAL A 18 -9.60 0.07 9.17
N TYR A 19 -8.39 0.54 8.90
CA TYR A 19 -7.80 1.69 9.55
C TYR A 19 -7.47 2.78 8.52
N LEU A 20 -7.89 4.01 8.82
CA LEU A 20 -7.52 5.21 8.08
C LEU A 20 -7.00 6.26 9.06
N GLY A 21 -5.72 6.58 8.96
CA GLY A 21 -5.10 7.73 9.61
C GLY A 21 -4.93 8.87 8.62
N SER A 22 -5.23 10.10 9.01
CA SER A 22 -4.86 11.29 8.24
C SER A 22 -4.64 12.49 9.15
N LYS A 23 -3.77 13.41 8.71
CA LYS A 23 -3.55 14.68 9.42
C LYS A 23 -4.81 15.53 9.49
N ALA A 24 -5.70 15.43 8.50
CA ALA A 24 -6.90 16.27 8.41
C ALA A 24 -8.10 15.71 9.20
N ALA A 25 -8.33 14.40 9.14
CA ALA A 25 -9.51 13.77 9.73
C ALA A 25 -9.21 12.96 11.02
N GLY A 26 -7.95 12.93 11.46
CA GLY A 26 -7.54 12.10 12.59
C GLY A 26 -7.50 10.62 12.22
N GLN A 27 -7.93 9.76 13.14
CA GLN A 27 -7.85 8.31 12.98
C GLN A 27 -9.24 7.70 13.01
N ILE A 28 -9.52 6.83 12.04
CA ILE A 28 -10.76 6.07 11.91
C ILE A 28 -10.42 4.59 11.96
N PHE A 29 -11.13 3.85 12.80
CA PHE A 29 -11.03 2.41 12.92
C PHE A 29 -12.42 1.79 12.78
N LYS A 30 -12.57 0.83 11.88
CA LYS A 30 -13.82 0.08 11.69
C LYS A 30 -13.52 -1.42 11.65
N LYS A 31 -14.36 -2.22 12.31
CA LYS A 31 -14.36 -3.67 12.06
C LYS A 31 -14.96 -3.94 10.69
N TRP A 32 -14.43 -4.93 10.00
CA TRP A 32 -14.93 -5.32 8.67
C TRP A 32 -16.43 -5.62 8.70
N ASP A 33 -16.90 -6.30 9.74
CA ASP A 33 -18.32 -6.66 9.89
C ASP A 33 -19.25 -5.46 10.05
N ASP A 34 -18.72 -4.32 10.51
CA ASP A 34 -19.48 -3.06 10.69
C ASP A 34 -19.52 -2.20 9.40
N ILE A 35 -18.96 -2.69 8.29
CA ILE A 35 -18.90 -2.01 7.00
C ILE A 35 -19.99 -2.57 6.08
N GLU A 36 -20.72 -1.69 5.39
CA GLU A 36 -21.75 -2.09 4.42
C GLU A 36 -21.13 -2.85 3.23
N ASP A 37 -21.86 -3.81 2.68
CA ASP A 37 -21.32 -4.70 1.62
C ASP A 37 -20.87 -3.93 0.36
N ASN A 38 -21.58 -2.87 -0.02
CA ASN A 38 -21.17 -1.98 -1.11
C ASN A 38 -19.84 -1.26 -0.82
N GLN A 39 -19.57 -0.91 0.45
CA GLN A 39 -18.32 -0.28 0.89
C GLN A 39 -17.19 -1.31 0.94
N LYS A 40 -17.47 -2.55 1.37
CA LYS A 40 -16.53 -3.67 1.34
C LYS A 40 -16.00 -3.93 -0.06
N VAL A 41 -16.89 -4.04 -1.05
CA VAL A 41 -16.50 -4.22 -2.47
C VAL A 41 -15.58 -3.09 -2.94
N ARG A 42 -15.84 -1.84 -2.52
CA ARG A 42 -14.97 -0.70 -2.87
C ARG A 42 -13.60 -0.78 -2.19
N LEU A 43 -13.54 -1.26 -0.95
CA LEU A 43 -12.28 -1.48 -0.23
C LEU A 43 -11.46 -2.61 -0.85
N GLU A 44 -12.10 -3.69 -1.31
CA GLU A 44 -11.44 -4.76 -2.06
C GLU A 44 -10.83 -4.27 -3.37
N ILE A 45 -11.55 -3.40 -4.11
CA ILE A 45 -11.01 -2.76 -5.32
C ILE A 45 -9.82 -1.85 -4.99
N LEU A 46 -9.88 -1.09 -3.88
CA LEU A 46 -8.76 -0.28 -3.43
C LEU A 46 -7.54 -1.13 -3.08
N LEU A 47 -7.74 -2.26 -2.42
CA LEU A 47 -6.66 -3.17 -2.05
C LEU A 47 -5.93 -3.68 -3.31
N LYS A 48 -6.66 -4.10 -4.35
CA LYS A 48 -6.04 -4.51 -5.63
C LYS A 48 -5.19 -3.40 -6.26
N LYS A 49 -5.67 -2.15 -6.23
CA LYS A 49 -4.89 -1.01 -6.75
C LYS A 49 -3.63 -0.75 -5.93
N VAL A 50 -3.70 -0.95 -4.61
CA VAL A 50 -2.52 -0.83 -3.73
C VAL A 50 -1.52 -1.94 -4.04
N GLU A 51 -1.97 -3.17 -4.28
CA GLU A 51 -1.11 -4.28 -4.71
C GLU A 51 -0.40 -3.97 -6.04
N GLU A 52 -1.12 -3.43 -7.03
CA GLU A 52 -0.53 -2.99 -8.31
C GLU A 52 0.53 -1.90 -8.10
N LEU A 53 0.25 -0.87 -7.29
CA LEU A 53 1.20 0.20 -6.97
C LEU A 53 2.46 -0.33 -6.29
N ILE A 54 2.31 -1.29 -5.38
CA ILE A 54 3.44 -1.91 -4.69
C ILE A 54 4.26 -2.72 -5.68
N PHE A 55 3.62 -3.53 -6.53
CA PHE A 55 4.31 -4.30 -7.55
C PHE A 55 5.10 -3.42 -8.53
N GLU A 56 4.50 -2.31 -8.99
CA GLU A 56 5.20 -1.33 -9.83
C GLU A 56 6.40 -0.70 -9.10
N SER A 57 6.22 -0.35 -7.82
CA SER A 57 7.29 0.20 -6.99
C SER A 57 8.44 -0.80 -6.80
N GLU A 58 8.10 -2.07 -6.52
CA GLU A 58 9.07 -3.16 -6.41
C GLU A 58 9.86 -3.32 -7.70
N LYS A 59 9.18 -3.34 -8.85
CA LYS A 59 9.82 -3.43 -10.16
C LYS A 59 10.83 -2.30 -10.36
N MET A 60 10.45 -1.04 -10.14
CA MET A 60 11.34 0.12 -10.29
C MET A 60 12.57 0.04 -9.36
N LEU A 61 12.36 -0.33 -8.10
CA LEU A 61 13.43 -0.38 -7.10
C LEU A 61 14.36 -1.58 -7.32
N LEU A 62 13.85 -2.70 -7.82
CA LEU A 62 14.65 -3.88 -8.14
C LEU A 62 15.39 -3.76 -9.48
N GLU A 63 14.79 -3.13 -10.49
CA GLU A 63 15.50 -2.78 -11.75
C GLU A 63 16.71 -1.88 -11.48
N THR A 64 16.57 -0.93 -10.55
CA THR A 64 17.68 -0.07 -10.11
C THR A 64 18.84 -0.87 -9.49
N ARG A 65 18.57 -2.01 -8.83
CA ARG A 65 19.64 -2.88 -8.28
C ARG A 65 20.44 -3.59 -9.37
N ALA A 66 19.80 -3.99 -10.48
CA ALA A 66 20.49 -4.65 -11.58
C ALA A 66 21.47 -3.68 -12.27
N MET A 67 21.05 -2.44 -12.53
CA MET A 67 21.90 -1.43 -13.18
C MET A 67 23.08 -0.97 -12.30
N ASN A 68 22.87 -0.82 -10.98
CA ASN A 68 23.94 -0.42 -10.06
C ASN A 68 24.99 -1.53 -9.82
N ASN A 69 24.61 -2.80 -10.00
CA ASN A 69 25.53 -3.93 -9.92
C ASN A 69 26.38 -4.10 -11.19
N GLU A 70 25.88 -3.70 -12.37
CA GLU A 70 26.70 -3.68 -13.60
C GLU A 70 27.72 -2.54 -13.61
N GLY A 71 27.41 -1.39 -13.00
CA GLY A 71 28.33 -0.25 -12.87
C GLY A 71 29.45 -0.43 -11.83
N SER A 72 29.33 -1.40 -10.92
CA SER A 72 30.33 -1.65 -9.85
C SER A 72 31.42 -2.67 -10.24
N ASN A 73 31.33 -3.30 -11.42
CA ASN A 73 32.30 -4.30 -11.89
C ASN A 73 33.39 -3.73 -12.82
N LEU A 74 33.52 -2.41 -12.93
CA LEU A 74 34.54 -1.74 -13.76
C LEU A 74 35.55 -0.96 -12.90
N ILE A 75 36.08 -1.59 -11.85
CA ILE A 75 37.38 -1.20 -11.27
C ILE A 75 38.12 -2.47 -10.85
N VAL A 76 38.89 -3.04 -11.78
CA VAL A 76 40.11 -3.84 -11.51
C VAL A 76 41.14 -3.46 -12.57
#